data_AF-A0A821PDL9-F1
#
_entry.id   AF-A0A821PDL9-F1
#
_cell.length_a   1.000
_cell.length_b   1.000
_cell.length_c   1.000
_cell.angle_alpha   90.00
_cell.angle_beta   90.00
_cell.angle_gamma   90.00
#
_symmetry.space_group_name_H-M   'P 1'
#
loop_
_entity.id
_entity.type
_entity.pdbx_description
1 polymer ?
#
loop_
_entity_poly.entity_id
_entity_poly.type
_entity_poly.pdbx_seq_one_letter_code
_entity_poly.pdbx_strand_id
1 'polypeptide(L)' 'MSYLNDWDRKIQNLDVVDNYEKEKQQILAYQGKSFPFSFGDYVVKILLGGVDSWFDRLDEEKVSLDNDRSSQH' A
#
# COMPACT_ATOMS: atom_id res chain seq x y z
N MET A 1 18.34 -5.80 -3.11
CA MET A 1 16.88 -5.51 -3.12
C MET A 1 16.23 -5.75 -4.48
N SER A 2 16.83 -5.36 -5.63
CA SER A 2 16.22 -5.56 -6.96
C SER A 2 15.61 -6.94 -7.22
N TYR A 3 16.31 -8.02 -6.85
CA TYR A 3 15.85 -9.38 -7.12
C TYR A 3 14.61 -9.80 -6.30
N LEU A 4 14.40 -9.21 -5.12
CA LEU A 4 13.22 -9.48 -4.30
C LEU A 4 12.00 -8.74 -4.86
N ASN A 5 12.17 -7.50 -5.32
CA ASN A 5 11.13 -6.75 -6.03
C ASN A 5 10.75 -7.42 -7.37
N ASP A 6 11.69 -8.13 -8.00
CA ASP A 6 11.38 -8.94 -9.18
C ASP A 6 10.55 -10.18 -8.84
N TRP A 7 10.66 -10.71 -7.62
CA TRP A 7 9.86 -11.83 -7.14
C TRP A 7 8.46 -11.40 -6.75
N ASP A 8 8.34 -10.26 -6.09
CA ASP A 8 7.09 -9.58 -5.79
C ASP A 8 6.20 -9.47 -7.05
N ARG A 9 6.78 -8.99 -8.16
CA ARG A 9 6.10 -8.87 -9.46
C ARG A 9 5.79 -10.18 -10.18
N LYS A 10 6.42 -11.29 -9.79
CA LYS A 10 6.35 -12.59 -10.50
C LYS A 10 5.58 -13.65 -9.72
N ILE A 11 5.50 -13.52 -8.41
CA ILE A 11 4.91 -14.48 -7.51
C ILE A 11 3.63 -13.86 -6.97
N GLN A 12 2.50 -14.36 -7.47
CA GLN A 12 1.19 -13.95 -7.01
C GLN A 12 1.10 -14.10 -5.48
N ASN A 13 0.67 -13.04 -4.79
CA ASN A 13 0.47 -12.98 -3.34
C ASN A 13 1.75 -12.96 -2.48
N LEU A 14 2.91 -12.67 -3.08
CA LEU A 14 4.14 -12.41 -2.33
C LEU A 14 4.37 -10.91 -2.26
N ASP A 15 4.11 -10.31 -1.10
CA ASP A 15 4.49 -8.93 -0.79
C ASP A 15 5.86 -8.94 -0.08
N VAL A 16 6.90 -8.46 -0.75
CA VAL A 16 8.22 -8.29 -0.14
C VAL A 16 8.25 -6.98 0.63
N VAL A 17 7.94 -7.10 1.92
CA VAL A 17 7.91 -6.00 2.87
C VAL A 17 9.28 -5.33 3.02
N ASP A 18 9.41 -4.12 2.48
CA ASP A 18 10.45 -3.16 2.85
C ASP A 18 10.15 -2.53 4.21
N ASN A 19 11.11 -1.82 4.82
CA ASN A 19 10.86 -1.16 6.10
C ASN A 19 9.85 0.00 5.98
N TYR A 20 9.10 0.26 7.06
CA TYR A 20 8.05 1.27 7.12
C TYR A 20 8.43 2.64 6.54
N GLU A 21 9.64 3.13 6.80
CA GLU A 21 10.07 4.44 6.32
C GLU A 21 10.19 4.49 4.79
N LYS A 22 10.68 3.43 4.17
CA LYS A 22 10.81 3.33 2.72
C LYS A 22 9.44 3.17 2.06
N GLU A 23 8.59 2.32 2.64
CA GLU A 23 7.20 2.12 2.20
C GLU A 23 6.41 3.44 2.22
N LYS A 24 6.50 4.17 3.33
CA LYS A 24 5.88 5.49 3.47
C LYS A 24 6.39 6.49 2.43
N GLN A 25 7.68 6.48 2.11
CA GLN A 25 8.23 7.36 1.08
C GLN A 25 7.65 7.05 -0.30
N GLN A 26 7.50 5.78 -0.65
CA GLN A 26 6.91 5.34 -1.93
C GLN A 26 5.43 5.72 -2.00
N ILE A 27 4.64 5.40 -0.97
CA ILE A 27 3.22 5.78 -0.90
C ILE A 27 3.05 7.29 -1.02
N LEU A 28 3.83 8.09 -0.30
CA LEU A 28 3.75 9.55 -0.41
C LEU A 28 4.20 10.09 -1.77
N ALA A 29 5.09 9.38 -2.48
CA ALA A 29 5.51 9.74 -3.84
C ALA A 29 4.38 9.53 -4.86
N TYR A 30 3.59 8.45 -4.73
CA TYR A 30 2.49 8.13 -5.64
C TYR A 30 1.16 8.82 -5.25
N GLN A 31 0.78 8.76 -3.98
CA GLN A 31 -0.47 9.32 -3.46
C GLN A 31 -0.41 10.83 -3.19
N GLY A 32 0.78 11.34 -2.88
CA GLY A 32 1.03 12.74 -2.54
C GLY A 32 1.39 12.95 -1.07
N LYS A 33 2.08 14.06 -0.79
CA LYS A 33 2.69 14.35 0.53
C LYS A 33 1.71 14.45 1.71
N SER A 34 0.43 14.69 1.42
CA SER A 34 -0.63 14.80 2.43
C SER A 34 -1.44 13.51 2.60
N PHE A 35 -1.05 12.42 1.93
CA PHE A 35 -1.77 11.16 2.04
C PHE A 35 -1.66 10.61 3.48
N PRO A 36 -2.78 10.26 4.12
CA PRO A 36 -2.77 9.74 5.48
C PRO A 36 -2.23 8.30 5.47
N PHE A 37 -0.99 8.13 5.95
CA PHE A 37 -0.38 6.81 6.10
C PHE A 37 0.43 6.75 7.40
N SER A 38 0.01 5.86 8.29
CA SER A 38 0.59 5.62 9.61
C SER A 38 1.26 4.25 9.71
N PHE A 39 1.95 4.01 10.83
CA PHE A 39 2.51 2.69 11.11
C PHE A 39 1.43 1.61 11.28
N GLY A 40 0.24 1.98 11.76
CA GLY A 40 -0.89 1.05 11.83
C GLY A 40 -1.35 0.60 10.44
N ASP A 41 -1.44 1.55 9.50
CA ASP A 41 -1.79 1.26 8.10
C ASP A 41 -0.75 0.36 7.43
N TYR A 42 0.53 0.58 7.75
CA TYR A 42 1.62 -0.29 7.31
C TYR A 42 1.50 -1.72 7.85
N VAL A 43 1.18 -1.91 9.13
CA VAL A 43 0.95 -3.26 9.70
C VAL A 43 -0.22 -3.94 8.98
N VAL A 44 -1.30 -3.21 8.69
CA VAL A 44 -2.45 -3.74 7.95
C VAL A 44 -2.04 -4.09 6.51
N LYS A 45 -1.28 -3.23 5.83
CA LYS A 45 -0.75 -3.51 4.49
C LYS A 45 0.09 -4.79 4.47
N ILE A 46 1.02 -5.00 5.42
CA ILE A 46 1.82 -6.24 5.47
C ILE A 46 0.94 -7.49 5.61
N LEU A 47 -0.11 -7.41 6.43
CA LEU A 47 -0.97 -8.56 6.69
C LEU A 47 -1.94 -8.85 5.53
N LEU A 48 -2.35 -7.81 4.80
CA LEU A 48 -3.38 -7.91 3.76
C LEU A 48 -2.85 -7.76 2.34
N GLY A 49 -1.62 -7.28 2.11
CA GLY A 49 -1.07 -6.97 0.79
C GLY A 49 -1.03 -8.20 -0.12
N GLY A 50 -0.64 -9.35 0.43
CA GLY A 50 -0.69 -10.63 -0.30
C GLY A 50 -2.10 -11.18 -0.58
N VAL A 51 -3.18 -10.55 -0.08
CA VAL A 51 -4.56 -11.07 -0.20
C VAL A 51 -5.50 -10.04 -0.86
N ASP A 52 -5.27 -8.75 -0.62
CA ASP A 52 -6.09 -7.65 -1.06
C ASP A 52 -5.27 -6.70 -1.93
N SER A 53 -5.60 -6.71 -3.23
CA SER A 53 -4.94 -5.90 -4.25
C SER A 53 -5.05 -4.39 -4.01
N TRP A 54 -6.00 -3.92 -3.19
CA TRP A 54 -6.08 -2.50 -2.85
C TRP A 54 -4.89 -2.08 -1.98
N PHE A 55 -4.50 -2.91 -1.01
CA PHE A 55 -3.35 -2.63 -0.13
C PHE A 55 -2.02 -2.78 -0.89
N ASP A 56 -1.93 -3.81 -1.73
CA ASP A 56 -0.79 -4.07 -2.61
C ASP A 56 -0.45 -2.84 -3.47
N ARG A 57 -1.47 -2.24 -4.09
CA ARG A 57 -1.29 -1.15 -5.07
C ARG A 57 -1.10 0.24 -4.48
N LEU A 58 -1.11 0.39 -3.15
CA LEU A 58 -1.02 1.72 -2.49
C LEU A 58 0.23 2.52 -2.88
N ASP A 59 1.32 1.85 -3.24
CA ASP A 59 2.58 2.46 -3.67
C ASP A 59 2.81 2.38 -5.18
N GLU A 60 1.83 1.92 -5.96
CA GLU A 60 1.92 1.81 -7.42
C GLU A 60 0.81 2.61 -8.15
N GLU A 61 -0.38 2.71 -7.57
CA GLU A 61 -1.57 3.34 -8.17
C GLU A 61 -2.20 4.37 -7.22
N LYS A 62 -2.65 5.52 -7.76
CA LYS A 62 -3.39 6.50 -6.95
C LYS A 62 -4.75 5.94 -6.54
N VAL A 63 -5.04 5.97 -5.24
CA VAL A 63 -6.34 5.54 -4.70
C VAL A 63 -7.23 6.75 -4.39
N SER A 64 -8.54 6.63 -4.64
CA SER A 64 -9.50 7.60 -4.10
C SER A 64 -9.88 7.19 -2.68
N LEU A 65 -9.78 8.12 -1.73
CA LEU A 65 -10.20 7.94 -0.35
C LEU A 65 -11.64 8.40 -0.11
N ASP A 66 -12.47 8.51 -1.16
CA ASP A 66 -13.86 8.95 -1.03
C ASP A 66 -14.63 8.04 -0.07
N ASN A 67 -14.77 8.53 1.16
CA ASN A 67 -15.71 8.01 2.13
C ASN A 67 -17.11 8.41 1.67
N ASP A 68 -17.76 7.56 0.88
CA ASP A 68 -19.19 7.64 0.68
C ASP A 68 -19.93 7.13 1.95
N ARG A 69 -19.78 7.88 3.05
CA ARG A 69 -20.59 7.77 4.27
C ARG A 69 -21.67 8.85 4.30
N SER A 70 -22.20 9.20 3.14
CA SER A 70 -23.22 10.25 2.96
C SER A 70 -24.59 9.67 2.60
N SER A 71 -25.07 8.58 3.22
CA SER A 71 -26.47 8.13 3.10
C SER A 71 -26.83 7.03 4.11
N GLN A 72 -26.91 7.39 5.39
CA GLN A 72 -27.90 6.77 6.29
C GLN A 72 -28.50 7.91 7.12
N HIS A 73 -29.54 8.52 6.55
CA HIS A 73 -30.48 9.40 7.22
C HIS A 73 -31.80 8.64 7.36
#